data_AF-A0A8A2VKE6-F1
#
_entry.id   AF-A0A8A2VKE6-F1
#
_cell.length_a   1.000
_cell.length_b   1.000
_cell.length_c   1.000
_cell.angle_alpha   90.00
_cell.angle_beta   90.00
_cell.angle_gamma   90.00
#
_symmetry.space_group_name_H-M   'P 1'
#
loop_
_entity.id
_entity.type
_entity.pdbx_description
1 polymer ?
#
loop_
_entity_poly.entity_id
_entity_poly.type
_entity_poly.pdbx_seq_one_letter_code
_entity_poly.pdbx_strand_id
1 'polypeptide(L)'
;MLSAVMEDYIKAIYAIESDSGERVSTSTLADHLEVTAPTVSSMLKKLEERGLIDRKEYKGVTLTEEGELVALEIIRHHRLLEAFLTELLDYDWADVHDEADRLEHHVSEELTDRIAEALGNPPVDPHGDPIPDADLSFPAESETTRLADADEGERVTVRRIRHQGDTELRYLADAGVRPEVELTVVDVAPFGMVTVETQAGEQSLPEEIAQLIEVAPAAATEDRAAHTSEKES
;
A
#
# COMPACT_ATOMS: atom_id res chain seq x y z
N MET A 1 -21.77 -16.29 -3.90
CA MET A 1 -21.11 -15.05 -4.35
C MET A 1 -21.50 -13.94 -3.40
N LEU A 2 -20.49 -13.20 -2.95
CA LEU A 2 -20.68 -11.95 -2.24
C LEU A 2 -21.03 -10.86 -3.26
N SER A 3 -21.52 -9.73 -2.78
CA SER A 3 -21.68 -8.53 -3.62
C SER A 3 -20.46 -7.66 -3.45
N ALA A 4 -20.09 -6.85 -4.44
CA ALA A 4 -19.04 -5.83 -4.32
C ALA A 4 -19.12 -5.04 -3.00
N VAL A 5 -20.32 -4.55 -2.64
CA VAL A 5 -20.52 -3.81 -1.37
C VAL A 5 -20.22 -4.64 -0.11
N MET A 6 -20.35 -5.97 -0.15
CA MET A 6 -19.95 -6.82 0.99
C MET A 6 -18.43 -6.97 1.05
N GLU A 7 -17.81 -7.11 -0.11
CA GLU A 7 -16.36 -7.20 -0.30
C GLU A 7 -15.67 -5.90 0.14
N ASP A 8 -16.22 -4.73 -0.23
CA ASP A 8 -15.76 -3.40 0.25
C ASP A 8 -15.71 -3.31 1.78
N TYR A 9 -16.76 -3.81 2.44
CA TYR A 9 -16.81 -3.82 3.90
C TYR A 9 -15.76 -4.75 4.50
N ILE A 10 -15.53 -5.91 3.88
CA ILE A 10 -14.52 -6.87 4.33
C ILE A 10 -13.11 -6.28 4.17
N LYS A 11 -12.81 -5.70 3.00
CA LYS A 11 -11.56 -4.97 2.70
C LYS A 11 -11.34 -3.82 3.69
N ALA A 12 -12.37 -3.02 3.98
CA ALA A 12 -12.29 -1.93 4.94
C ALA A 12 -12.05 -2.40 6.39
N ILE A 13 -12.74 -3.46 6.85
CA ILE A 13 -12.49 -4.03 8.18
C ILE A 13 -11.04 -4.52 8.27
N TYR A 14 -10.58 -5.24 7.24
CA TYR A 14 -9.20 -5.73 7.18
C TYR A 14 -8.18 -4.60 7.29
N ALA A 15 -8.33 -3.55 6.48
CA ALA A 15 -7.40 -2.43 6.45
C ALA A 15 -7.31 -1.70 7.81
N ILE A 16 -8.46 -1.40 8.42
CA ILE A 16 -8.50 -0.66 9.69
C ILE A 16 -7.99 -1.54 10.86
N GLU A 17 -8.36 -2.82 10.87
CA GLU A 17 -7.90 -3.77 11.89
C GLU A 17 -6.39 -4.01 11.80
N SER A 18 -5.84 -4.12 10.59
CA SER A 18 -4.40 -4.33 10.38
C SER A 18 -3.56 -3.15 10.84
N ASP A 19 -4.07 -1.93 10.71
CA ASP A 19 -3.34 -0.72 11.15
C ASP A 19 -3.46 -0.48 12.67
N SER A 20 -4.63 -0.73 13.25
CA SER A 20 -4.89 -0.47 14.68
C SER A 20 -4.56 -1.64 15.62
N GLY A 21 -4.60 -2.87 15.13
CA GLY A 21 -4.56 -4.10 15.94
C GLY A 21 -5.80 -4.29 16.82
N GLU A 22 -6.86 -3.53 16.59
CA GLU A 22 -8.08 -3.51 17.40
C GLU A 22 -9.34 -3.75 16.56
N ARG A 23 -10.42 -4.12 17.24
CA ARG A 23 -11.74 -4.27 16.60
C ARG A 23 -12.22 -2.94 16.04
N VAL A 24 -12.78 -3.00 14.83
CA VAL A 24 -13.24 -1.81 14.12
C VAL A 24 -14.62 -1.37 14.61
N SER A 25 -14.76 -0.09 14.96
CA SER A 25 -16.04 0.47 15.40
C SER A 25 -16.98 0.76 14.23
N THR A 26 -18.30 0.76 14.48
CA THR A 26 -19.30 1.13 13.46
C THR A 26 -19.12 2.57 12.98
N SER A 27 -18.71 3.50 13.84
CA SER A 27 -18.42 4.88 13.44
C SER A 27 -17.18 4.95 12.55
N THR A 28 -16.12 4.23 12.88
CA THR A 28 -14.89 4.21 12.06
C THR A 28 -15.20 3.66 10.66
N LEU A 29 -15.99 2.59 10.55
CA LEU A 29 -16.43 2.07 9.25
C LEU A 29 -17.35 3.05 8.50
N ALA A 30 -18.24 3.74 9.21
CA ALA A 30 -19.14 4.71 8.60
C ALA A 30 -18.37 5.88 7.99
N ASP A 31 -17.36 6.38 8.70
CA ASP A 31 -16.49 7.45 8.25
C ASP A 31 -15.60 6.98 7.08
N HIS A 32 -15.00 5.79 7.18
CA HIS A 32 -14.11 5.25 6.15
C HIS A 32 -14.84 4.90 4.84
N LEU A 33 -16.06 4.36 4.92
CA LEU A 33 -16.86 3.99 3.75
C LEU A 33 -17.79 5.12 3.29
N GLU A 34 -17.76 6.29 3.94
CA GLU A 34 -18.62 7.44 3.66
C GLU A 34 -20.14 7.11 3.65
N VAL A 35 -20.57 6.26 4.57
CA VAL A 35 -21.98 5.82 4.70
C VAL A 35 -22.50 6.05 6.11
N THR A 36 -23.81 5.98 6.27
CA THR A 36 -24.43 6.20 7.58
C THR A 36 -24.24 4.99 8.51
N ALA A 37 -24.06 5.23 9.82
CA ALA A 37 -23.94 4.15 10.82
C ALA A 37 -25.09 3.11 10.81
N PRO A 38 -26.37 3.46 10.51
CA PRO A 38 -27.42 2.46 10.29
C PRO A 38 -27.18 1.55 9.08
N THR A 39 -26.59 2.09 7.99
CA THR A 39 -26.20 1.31 6.80
C THR A 39 -25.12 0.31 7.16
N VAL A 40 -24.08 0.76 7.89
CA VAL A 40 -23.02 -0.11 8.41
C VAL A 40 -23.61 -1.22 9.28
N SER A 41 -24.45 -0.86 10.26
CA SER A 41 -25.07 -1.83 11.17
C SER A 41 -25.89 -2.90 10.43
N SER A 42 -26.59 -2.50 9.36
CA SER A 42 -27.33 -3.44 8.51
C SER A 42 -26.41 -4.37 7.73
N MET A 43 -25.29 -3.86 7.19
CA MET A 43 -24.33 -4.67 6.45
C MET A 43 -23.58 -5.64 7.36
N LEU A 44 -23.10 -5.18 8.52
CA LEU A 44 -22.45 -6.04 9.51
C LEU A 44 -23.37 -7.19 9.92
N LYS A 45 -24.68 -6.97 10.10
CA LYS A 45 -25.58 -8.07 10.39
C LYS A 45 -25.58 -9.14 9.29
N LYS A 46 -25.53 -8.76 8.01
CA LYS A 46 -25.52 -9.70 6.88
C LYS A 46 -24.20 -10.46 6.78
N LEU A 47 -23.08 -9.81 7.07
CA LEU A 47 -21.76 -10.44 7.09
C LEU A 47 -21.64 -11.44 8.26
N GLU A 48 -22.17 -11.08 9.42
CA GLU A 48 -22.25 -11.95 10.61
C GLU A 48 -23.12 -13.18 10.36
N GLU A 49 -24.29 -13.01 9.74
CA GLU A 49 -25.16 -14.12 9.32
C GLU A 49 -24.49 -15.09 8.33
N ARG A 50 -23.44 -14.64 7.63
CA ARG A 50 -22.61 -15.44 6.72
C ARG A 50 -21.36 -16.01 7.37
N GLY A 51 -21.10 -15.70 8.64
CA GLY A 51 -19.93 -16.18 9.36
C GLY A 51 -18.61 -15.51 8.99
N LEU A 52 -18.64 -14.39 8.26
CA LEU A 52 -17.42 -13.72 7.78
C LEU A 52 -16.81 -12.77 8.83
N ILE A 53 -17.59 -12.35 9.82
CA ILE A 53 -17.15 -11.44 10.88
C ILE A 53 -17.61 -11.92 12.25
N ASP A 54 -16.84 -11.55 13.29
CA ASP A 54 -17.25 -11.65 14.70
C ASP A 54 -17.56 -10.26 15.24
N ARG A 55 -18.85 -10.00 15.48
CA ARG A 55 -19.33 -8.74 16.01
C ARG A 55 -19.58 -8.84 17.51
N LYS A 56 -19.09 -7.86 18.26
CA LYS A 56 -19.38 -7.73 19.69
C LYS A 56 -20.05 -6.40 19.99
N GLU A 57 -21.18 -6.48 20.69
CA GLU A 57 -21.91 -5.29 21.13
C GLU A 57 -20.99 -4.34 21.89
N TYR A 58 -21.01 -3.06 21.50
CA TYR A 58 -20.16 -1.98 22.02
C TYR A 58 -18.64 -2.15 21.83
N LYS A 59 -18.17 -3.24 21.22
CA LYS A 59 -16.74 -3.53 21.02
C LYS A 59 -16.30 -3.55 19.56
N GLY A 60 -17.23 -3.33 18.62
CA GLY A 60 -16.92 -3.33 17.19
C GLY A 60 -16.92 -4.72 16.57
N VAL A 61 -16.21 -4.83 15.45
CA VAL A 61 -16.16 -6.00 14.57
C VAL A 61 -14.72 -6.38 14.26
N THR A 62 -14.48 -7.68 14.05
CA THR A 62 -13.22 -8.24 13.52
C THR A 62 -13.59 -9.25 12.44
N LEU A 63 -12.67 -9.53 11.52
CA LEU A 63 -12.86 -10.62 10.57
C LEU A 63 -12.76 -11.97 11.29
N THR A 64 -13.47 -12.96 10.74
CA THR A 64 -13.16 -14.36 11.03
C THR A 64 -12.04 -14.83 10.11
N GLU A 65 -11.50 -16.03 10.33
CA GLU A 65 -10.53 -16.65 9.41
C GLU A 65 -11.07 -16.69 7.96
N GLU A 66 -12.35 -17.03 7.76
CA GLU A 66 -12.97 -17.05 6.43
C GLU A 66 -13.11 -15.63 5.85
N GLY A 67 -13.47 -14.65 6.68
CA GLY A 67 -13.55 -13.24 6.26
C GLY A 67 -12.20 -12.65 5.89
N GLU A 68 -11.14 -13.06 6.58
CA GLU A 68 -9.76 -12.65 6.30
C GLU A 68 -9.30 -13.20 4.95
N LEU A 69 -9.55 -14.48 4.65
CA LEU A 69 -9.23 -15.05 3.34
C LEU A 69 -9.95 -14.30 2.20
N VAL A 70 -11.23 -13.96 2.39
CA VAL A 70 -11.96 -13.14 1.42
C VAL A 70 -11.32 -11.77 1.26
N ALA A 71 -10.92 -11.10 2.35
CA ALA A 71 -10.24 -9.81 2.27
C ALA A 71 -8.95 -9.90 1.46
N LEU A 72 -8.13 -10.92 1.73
CA LEU A 72 -6.85 -11.13 1.07
C LEU A 72 -7.01 -11.45 -0.42
N GLU A 73 -8.05 -12.19 -0.81
CA GLU A 73 -8.38 -12.43 -2.21
C GLU A 73 -8.70 -11.12 -2.94
N ILE A 74 -9.55 -10.28 -2.36
CA ILE A 74 -9.92 -8.97 -2.94
C ILE A 74 -8.68 -8.05 -3.02
N ILE A 75 -7.86 -8.02 -1.98
CA ILE A 75 -6.61 -7.22 -1.96
C ILE A 75 -5.64 -7.72 -3.04
N ARG A 76 -5.51 -9.04 -3.22
CA ARG A 76 -4.70 -9.63 -4.30
C ARG A 76 -5.24 -9.22 -5.68
N HIS A 77 -6.55 -9.25 -5.88
CA HIS A 77 -7.18 -8.80 -7.12
C HIS A 77 -6.86 -7.33 -7.40
N HIS A 78 -7.11 -6.46 -6.42
CA HIS A 78 -6.86 -5.03 -6.50
C HIS A 78 -5.43 -4.72 -6.94
N ARG A 79 -4.46 -5.22 -6.18
CA ARG A 79 -3.05 -4.89 -6.34
C ARG A 79 -2.44 -5.46 -7.62
N LEU A 80 -2.87 -6.64 -8.04
CA LEU A 80 -2.46 -7.20 -9.34
C LEU A 80 -3.08 -6.44 -10.51
N LEU A 81 -4.32 -5.97 -10.37
CA LEU A 81 -4.95 -5.10 -11.37
C LEU A 81 -4.21 -3.77 -11.47
N GLU A 82 -3.86 -3.13 -10.36
CA GLU A 82 -3.04 -1.91 -10.38
C GLU A 82 -1.73 -2.14 -11.12
N ALA A 83 -0.96 -3.17 -10.73
CA ALA A 83 0.30 -3.50 -11.40
C ALA A 83 0.11 -3.77 -12.90
N PHE A 84 -0.91 -4.54 -13.27
CA PHE A 84 -1.21 -4.84 -14.67
C PHE A 84 -1.55 -3.59 -15.50
N LEU A 85 -2.42 -2.75 -14.96
CA LEU A 85 -2.87 -1.52 -15.61
C LEU A 85 -1.70 -0.54 -15.78
N THR A 86 -0.86 -0.37 -14.76
CA THR A 86 0.30 0.52 -14.86
C THR A 86 1.40 -0.03 -15.77
N GLU A 87 1.79 -1.30 -15.62
CA GLU A 87 2.97 -1.84 -16.30
C GLU A 87 2.73 -2.17 -17.78
N LEU A 88 1.53 -2.64 -18.12
CA LEU A 88 1.24 -3.14 -19.47
C LEU A 88 0.30 -2.23 -20.26
N LEU A 89 -0.51 -1.41 -19.59
CA LEU A 89 -1.49 -0.52 -20.24
C LEU A 89 -1.16 0.97 -20.07
N ASP A 90 -0.05 1.32 -19.43
CA ASP A 90 0.45 2.70 -19.28
C ASP A 90 -0.57 3.59 -18.53
N TYR A 91 -1.31 3.02 -17.58
CA TYR A 91 -2.12 3.81 -16.64
C TYR A 91 -1.22 4.65 -15.75
N ASP A 92 -1.67 5.87 -15.46
CA ASP A 92 -0.98 6.68 -14.47
C ASP A 92 -1.13 6.05 -13.08
N TRP A 93 0.01 5.84 -12.45
CA TRP A 93 0.16 5.39 -11.08
C TRP A 93 -0.80 6.06 -10.08
N ALA A 94 -1.04 7.36 -10.21
CA ALA A 94 -1.81 8.13 -9.25
C ALA A 94 -3.32 7.99 -9.46
N ASP A 95 -3.72 7.49 -10.63
CA ASP A 95 -5.11 7.36 -11.05
C ASP A 95 -5.56 5.89 -11.18
N VAL A 96 -4.62 4.93 -11.08
CA VAL A 96 -4.88 3.50 -11.35
C VAL A 96 -5.84 2.87 -10.33
N HIS A 97 -5.76 3.30 -9.08
CA HIS A 97 -6.55 2.79 -7.96
C HIS A 97 -8.05 2.75 -8.27
N ASP A 98 -8.54 3.86 -8.81
CA ASP A 98 -9.92 4.11 -9.17
C ASP A 98 -10.48 3.10 -10.19
N GLU A 99 -9.63 2.62 -11.10
CA GLU A 99 -10.02 1.62 -12.09
C GLU A 99 -9.87 0.20 -11.54
N ALA A 100 -8.83 -0.07 -10.74
CA ALA A 100 -8.66 -1.35 -10.07
C ALA A 100 -9.82 -1.67 -9.12
N ASP A 101 -10.26 -0.70 -8.31
CA ASP A 101 -11.42 -0.81 -7.40
C ASP A 101 -12.72 -1.18 -8.15
N ARG A 102 -12.92 -0.70 -9.38
CA ARG A 102 -14.10 -1.07 -10.19
C ARG A 102 -14.06 -2.51 -10.67
N LEU A 103 -12.85 -3.02 -10.92
CA LEU A 103 -12.61 -4.31 -11.57
C LEU A 103 -12.44 -5.47 -10.57
N GLU A 104 -11.92 -5.21 -9.37
CA GLU A 104 -11.48 -6.24 -8.41
C GLU A 104 -12.57 -7.26 -8.02
N HIS A 105 -13.83 -6.81 -7.93
CA HIS A 105 -14.99 -7.65 -7.59
C HIS A 105 -15.50 -8.51 -8.76
N HIS A 106 -14.95 -8.30 -9.96
CA HIS A 106 -15.45 -8.87 -11.21
C HIS A 106 -14.43 -9.77 -11.90
N VAL A 107 -13.22 -9.87 -11.36
CA VAL A 107 -12.19 -10.78 -11.87
C VAL A 107 -12.29 -12.14 -11.18
N SER A 108 -12.12 -13.20 -11.95
CA SER A 108 -12.00 -14.56 -11.43
C SER A 108 -10.58 -14.83 -10.96
N GLU A 109 -10.40 -15.71 -9.97
CA GLU A 109 -9.10 -16.26 -9.56
C GLU A 109 -8.22 -16.67 -10.77
N GLU A 110 -8.80 -17.38 -11.75
CA GLU A 110 -8.08 -17.83 -12.95
C GLU A 110 -7.54 -16.68 -13.82
N LEU A 111 -8.20 -15.52 -13.82
CA LEU A 111 -7.75 -14.32 -14.52
C LEU A 111 -6.64 -13.64 -13.70
N THR A 112 -6.86 -13.50 -12.40
CA THR A 112 -5.88 -12.96 -11.45
C THR A 112 -4.56 -13.71 -11.53
N ASP A 113 -4.57 -15.04 -11.53
CA ASP A 113 -3.35 -15.84 -11.61
C ASP A 113 -2.62 -15.66 -12.95
N ARG A 114 -3.35 -15.54 -14.06
CA ARG A 114 -2.73 -15.23 -15.36
C ARG A 114 -2.13 -13.84 -15.40
N ILE A 115 -2.75 -12.86 -14.75
CA ILE A 115 -2.19 -11.51 -14.60
C ILE A 115 -0.89 -11.59 -13.80
N ALA A 116 -0.90 -12.28 -12.65
CA ALA A 116 0.30 -12.48 -11.84
C ALA A 116 1.43 -13.13 -12.65
N GLU A 117 1.15 -14.21 -13.38
CA GLU A 117 2.13 -14.87 -14.24
C GLU A 117 2.66 -13.95 -15.36
N ALA A 118 1.79 -13.16 -15.99
CA ALA A 118 2.18 -12.24 -17.05
C ALA A 118 3.10 -11.11 -16.55
N LEU A 119 2.92 -10.69 -15.29
CA LEU A 119 3.77 -9.71 -14.60
C LEU A 119 5.03 -10.35 -13.98
N GLY A 120 5.19 -11.67 -14.05
CA GLY A 120 6.33 -12.38 -13.46
C GLY A 120 6.24 -12.60 -11.95
N ASN A 121 5.02 -12.63 -11.40
CA ASN A 121 4.71 -12.75 -9.97
C ASN A 121 5.32 -11.63 -9.12
N PRO A 122 4.89 -10.37 -9.34
CA PRO A 122 5.39 -9.23 -8.58
C PRO A 122 5.06 -9.40 -7.09
N PRO A 123 5.99 -9.09 -6.18
CA PRO A 123 5.74 -9.19 -4.74
C PRO A 123 5.01 -7.96 -4.17
N VAL A 124 4.95 -6.87 -4.92
CA VAL A 124 4.34 -5.59 -4.52
C VAL A 124 3.57 -4.99 -5.71
N ASP A 125 2.58 -4.17 -5.41
CA ASP A 125 1.88 -3.34 -6.39
C ASP A 125 2.75 -2.15 -6.82
N PRO A 126 2.25 -1.24 -7.69
CA PRO A 126 3.00 -0.05 -8.02
C PRO A 126 3.40 0.69 -6.74
N HIS A 127 2.45 1.00 -5.85
CA HIS A 127 2.60 1.75 -4.58
C HIS A 127 3.56 1.15 -3.56
N GLY A 128 4.05 -0.06 -3.80
CA GLY A 128 4.94 -0.80 -2.92
C GLY A 128 4.18 -1.54 -1.83
N ASP A 129 2.85 -1.61 -1.91
CA ASP A 129 2.09 -2.46 -1.00
C ASP A 129 2.29 -3.93 -1.38
N PRO A 130 2.44 -4.84 -0.40
CA PRO A 130 2.71 -6.24 -0.67
C PRO A 130 1.51 -6.94 -1.32
N ILE A 131 1.74 -7.74 -2.35
CA ILE A 131 0.69 -8.54 -3.00
C ILE A 131 0.56 -9.88 -2.25
N PRO A 132 -0.62 -10.25 -1.72
CA PRO A 132 -0.83 -11.60 -1.21
C PRO A 132 -0.56 -12.63 -2.31
N ASP A 133 0.15 -13.70 -2.01
CA ASP A 133 0.44 -14.78 -2.95
C ASP A 133 -0.81 -15.64 -3.26
N ALA A 134 -0.63 -16.69 -4.07
CA ALA A 134 -1.74 -17.58 -4.44
C ALA A 134 -2.29 -18.39 -3.25
N ASP A 135 -1.51 -18.53 -2.17
CA ASP A 135 -1.92 -19.13 -0.90
C ASP A 135 -2.49 -18.08 0.07
N LEU A 136 -2.71 -16.85 -0.41
CA LEU A 136 -3.21 -15.70 0.33
C LEU A 136 -2.35 -15.37 1.56
N SER A 137 -1.03 -15.47 1.39
CA SER A 137 -0.05 -15.06 2.39
C SER A 137 0.74 -13.86 1.89
N PHE A 138 1.08 -12.93 2.78
CA PHE A 138 1.98 -11.85 2.41
C PHE A 138 3.43 -12.34 2.31
N PRO A 139 4.22 -11.81 1.36
CA PRO A 139 5.66 -12.01 1.36
C PRO A 139 6.25 -11.49 2.67
N ALA A 140 7.42 -12.03 3.04
CA ALA A 140 8.12 -11.60 4.25
C ALA A 140 8.40 -10.07 4.19
N GLU A 141 7.92 -9.35 5.19
CA GLU A 141 8.13 -7.91 5.29
C GLU A 141 9.62 -7.59 5.48
N SER A 142 10.07 -6.56 4.79
CA SER A 142 11.37 -5.96 5.07
C SER A 142 11.20 -4.90 6.16
N GLU A 143 12.17 -4.78 7.06
CA GLU A 143 12.14 -3.73 8.09
C GLU A 143 12.18 -2.34 7.41
N THR A 144 11.08 -1.59 7.52
CA THR A 144 10.96 -0.21 7.04
C THR A 144 10.72 0.75 8.21
N THR A 145 11.03 2.02 7.99
CA THR A 145 10.69 3.14 8.88
C THR A 145 9.95 4.23 8.08
N ARG A 146 9.29 5.18 8.74
CA ARG A 146 8.74 6.34 8.04
C ARG A 146 9.86 7.29 7.65
N LEU A 147 9.76 7.93 6.49
CA LEU A 147 10.72 8.95 6.07
C LEU A 147 10.78 10.12 7.07
N ALA A 148 9.67 10.43 7.73
CA ALA A 148 9.60 11.43 8.79
C ALA A 148 10.49 11.12 10.01
N ASP A 149 10.80 9.84 10.23
CA ASP A 149 11.62 9.37 11.36
C ASP A 149 13.08 9.11 10.96
N ALA A 150 13.46 9.38 9.70
CA ALA A 150 14.83 9.19 9.22
C ALA A 150 15.76 10.31 9.70
N ASP A 151 17.04 10.00 9.88
CA ASP A 151 18.04 10.97 10.34
C ASP A 151 18.65 11.77 9.17
N GLU A 152 19.07 13.01 9.45
CA GLU A 152 19.80 13.84 8.48
C GLU A 152 21.07 13.12 7.98
N GLY A 153 21.27 13.11 6.66
CA GLY A 153 22.39 12.46 5.99
C GLY A 153 22.17 10.98 5.69
N GLU A 154 21.05 10.38 6.10
CA GLU A 154 20.73 9.01 5.74
C GLU A 154 20.42 8.88 4.24
N ARG A 155 20.86 7.75 3.68
CA ARG A 155 20.49 7.33 2.32
C ARG A 155 19.50 6.19 2.44
N VAL A 156 18.32 6.39 1.87
CA VAL A 156 17.19 5.48 2.04
C VAL A 156 16.57 5.16 0.68
N THR A 157 16.00 3.97 0.54
CA THR A 157 15.21 3.57 -0.62
C THR A 157 13.74 3.61 -0.23
N VAL A 158 12.92 4.30 -1.03
CA VAL A 158 11.46 4.28 -0.87
C VAL A 158 10.97 2.87 -1.13
N ARG A 159 10.29 2.26 -0.15
CA ARG A 159 9.74 0.92 -0.28
C ARG A 159 8.26 0.94 -0.57
N ARG A 160 7.54 1.86 0.07
CA ARG A 160 6.08 1.89 0.02
C ARG A 160 5.57 3.30 0.27
N ILE A 161 4.50 3.67 -0.42
CA ILE A 161 3.75 4.91 -0.16
C ILE A 161 2.38 4.51 0.36
N ARG A 162 2.17 4.65 1.68
CA ARG A 162 0.89 4.38 2.33
C ARG A 162 -0.14 5.40 1.85
N HIS A 163 -1.11 4.94 1.08
CA HIS A 163 -2.03 5.81 0.37
C HIS A 163 -3.06 6.49 1.29
N GLN A 164 -3.38 7.75 0.98
CA GLN A 164 -4.49 8.53 1.57
C GLN A 164 -5.25 9.41 0.52
N GLY A 165 -4.95 9.27 -0.78
CA GLY A 165 -5.61 10.02 -1.87
C GLY A 165 -4.74 10.29 -3.10
N ASP A 166 -5.37 10.51 -4.26
CA ASP A 166 -4.66 10.77 -5.53
C ASP A 166 -3.79 12.04 -5.50
N THR A 167 -4.16 13.02 -4.67
CA THR A 167 -3.48 14.32 -4.65
C THR A 167 -2.06 14.19 -4.12
N GLU A 168 -1.90 13.40 -3.06
CA GLU A 168 -0.64 13.06 -2.42
C GLU A 168 0.24 12.24 -3.37
N LEU A 169 -0.34 11.26 -4.08
CA LEU A 169 0.40 10.47 -5.07
C LEU A 169 0.91 11.33 -6.23
N ARG A 170 0.09 12.25 -6.76
CA ARG A 170 0.53 13.18 -7.82
C ARG A 170 1.62 14.12 -7.32
N TYR A 171 1.48 14.64 -6.10
CA TYR A 171 2.51 15.47 -5.47
C TYR A 171 3.85 14.74 -5.32
N LEU A 172 3.84 13.49 -4.85
CA LEU A 172 5.04 12.67 -4.71
C LEU A 172 5.64 12.30 -6.07
N ALA A 173 4.81 11.99 -7.05
CA ALA A 173 5.26 11.72 -8.42
C ALA A 173 6.00 12.94 -9.02
N ASP A 174 5.46 14.15 -8.85
CA ASP A 174 6.08 15.40 -9.30
C ASP A 174 7.41 15.70 -8.56
N ALA A 175 7.49 15.32 -7.28
CA ALA A 175 8.72 15.40 -6.48
C ALA A 175 9.77 14.32 -6.85
N GLY A 176 9.43 13.38 -7.74
CA GLY A 176 10.30 12.25 -8.10
C GLY A 176 10.41 11.20 -6.99
N VAL A 177 9.44 11.14 -6.09
CA VAL A 177 9.35 10.16 -5.00
C VAL A 177 8.41 9.04 -5.42
N ARG A 178 8.97 7.86 -5.67
CA ARG A 178 8.25 6.62 -6.02
C ARG A 178 8.98 5.43 -5.37
N PRO A 179 8.33 4.28 -5.18
CA PRO A 179 9.02 3.07 -4.75
C PRO A 179 10.23 2.74 -5.62
N GLU A 180 11.21 2.12 -4.96
CA GLU A 180 12.54 1.80 -5.45
C GLU A 180 13.42 3.01 -5.82
N VAL A 181 12.94 4.25 -5.62
CA VAL A 181 13.79 5.44 -5.72
C VAL A 181 14.64 5.59 -4.46
N GLU A 182 15.94 5.80 -4.66
CA GLU A 182 16.86 6.20 -3.59
C GLU A 182 16.79 7.71 -3.33
N LEU A 183 16.75 8.08 -2.05
CA LEU A 183 16.70 9.44 -1.55
C LEU A 183 17.86 9.66 -0.58
N THR A 184 18.37 10.90 -0.52
CA THR A 184 19.22 11.35 0.59
C THR A 184 18.44 12.32 1.45
N VAL A 185 18.35 12.07 2.76
CA VAL A 185 17.75 13.01 3.70
C VAL A 185 18.72 14.17 3.92
N VAL A 186 18.36 15.36 3.46
CA VAL A 186 19.21 16.55 3.49
C VAL A 186 19.01 17.35 4.77
N ASP A 187 17.77 17.46 5.25
CA ASP A 187 17.41 18.19 6.47
C ASP A 187 16.10 17.65 7.04
N VAL A 188 16.01 17.59 8.36
CA VAL A 188 14.78 17.28 9.10
C VAL A 188 14.49 18.47 10.01
N ALA A 189 13.66 19.38 9.49
CA ALA A 189 13.42 20.63 10.16
C ALA A 189 12.50 20.43 11.39
N PRO A 190 12.78 21.11 12.52
CA PRO A 190 12.02 20.95 13.77
C PRO A 190 10.58 21.51 13.71
N PHE A 191 10.16 22.03 12.56
CA PHE A 191 8.84 22.61 12.28
C PHE A 191 8.07 21.82 11.22
N GLY A 192 8.37 20.52 11.09
CA GLY A 192 7.53 19.56 10.36
C GLY A 192 7.78 19.55 8.85
N MET A 193 9.03 19.67 8.42
CA MET A 193 9.42 19.51 7.01
C MET A 193 10.62 18.57 6.91
N VAL A 194 10.59 17.67 5.94
CA VAL A 194 11.71 16.79 5.59
C VAL A 194 12.18 17.17 4.19
N THR A 195 13.45 17.54 4.07
CA THR A 195 14.06 17.84 2.76
C THR A 195 14.84 16.63 2.28
N VAL A 196 14.54 16.18 1.07
CA VAL A 196 15.20 15.05 0.42
C VAL A 196 15.81 15.47 -0.91
N GLU A 197 16.97 14.92 -1.23
CA GLU A 197 17.54 15.00 -2.58
C GLU A 197 17.01 13.83 -3.41
N THR A 198 16.38 14.15 -4.53
CA THR A 198 15.88 13.19 -5.53
C THR A 198 16.55 13.44 -6.88
N GLN A 199 16.27 12.61 -7.89
CA GLN A 199 16.73 12.87 -9.26
C GLN A 199 16.13 14.16 -9.85
N ALA A 200 15.03 14.66 -9.29
CA ALA A 200 14.40 15.93 -9.66
C ALA A 200 15.03 17.14 -8.93
N GLY A 201 15.99 16.92 -8.04
CA GLY A 201 16.62 17.93 -7.18
C GLY A 201 16.14 17.86 -5.73
N GLU A 202 16.47 18.89 -4.95
CA GLU A 202 16.01 19.00 -3.56
C GLU A 202 14.49 19.25 -3.49
N GLN A 203 13.78 18.45 -2.70
CA GLN A 203 12.35 18.54 -2.47
C GLN A 203 12.09 18.66 -0.97
N SER A 204 11.29 19.65 -0.57
CA SER A 204 10.85 19.79 0.82
C SER A 204 9.43 19.26 0.96
N LEU A 205 9.30 18.15 1.67
CA LEU A 205 8.06 17.45 1.94
C LEU A 205 7.52 17.83 3.32
N PRO A 206 6.23 18.18 3.45
CA PRO A 206 5.60 18.29 4.77
C PRO A 206 5.70 16.99 5.56
N GLU A 207 5.80 17.07 6.88
CA GLU A 207 5.90 15.90 7.76
C GLU A 207 4.73 14.93 7.56
N GLU A 208 3.52 15.45 7.36
CA GLU A 208 2.33 14.62 7.07
C GLU A 208 2.50 13.77 5.79
N ILE A 209 3.16 14.30 4.76
CA ILE A 209 3.47 13.56 3.54
C ILE A 209 4.65 12.61 3.76
N ALA A 210 5.68 13.03 4.48
CA ALA A 210 6.82 12.18 4.82
C ALA A 210 6.40 10.97 5.68
N GLN A 211 5.36 11.13 6.51
CA GLN A 211 4.77 10.02 7.26
C GLN A 211 4.08 9.00 6.35
N LEU A 212 3.68 9.34 5.12
CA LEU A 212 3.10 8.35 4.19
C LEU A 212 4.17 7.46 3.56
N ILE A 213 5.43 7.88 3.57
CA ILE A 213 6.51 7.20 2.86
C ILE A 213 7.21 6.25 3.82
N GLU A 214 7.20 4.95 3.50
CA GLU A 214 8.03 3.96 4.16
C GLU A 214 9.33 3.77 3.38
N VAL A 215 10.44 3.77 4.11
CA VAL A 215 11.78 3.68 3.56
C VAL A 215 12.59 2.61 4.27
N ALA A 216 13.57 2.05 3.57
CA ALA A 216 14.60 1.18 4.13
C ALA A 216 15.99 1.78 3.87
N PRO A 217 17.01 1.47 4.69
CA PRO A 217 18.38 1.90 4.39
C PRO A 217 18.79 1.47 2.98
N ALA A 218 19.34 2.40 2.21
CA ALA A 218 19.86 2.09 0.87
C ALA A 218 21.00 1.08 1.02
N ALA A 219 21.04 0.07 0.15
CA ALA A 219 22.13 -0.89 0.15
C ALA A 219 23.44 -0.13 -0.03
N ALA A 220 24.44 -0.39 0.82
CA ALA A 220 25.74 0.22 0.66
C ALA A 220 26.23 -0.10 -0.76
N THR A 221 26.36 0.93 -1.59
CA THR A 221 26.94 0.80 -2.92
C THR A 221 28.32 0.20 -2.71
N GLU A 222 28.50 -1.10 -2.98
CA GLU A 222 29.84 -1.66 -3.09
C GLU A 222 30.53 -0.86 -4.18
N ASP A 223 31.51 -0.07 -3.74
CA ASP A 223 32.27 0.88 -4.52
C ASP A 223 32.92 0.15 -5.71
N ARG A 224 32.20 0.07 -6.84
CA ARG A 224 32.72 -0.37 -8.14
C ARG A 224 33.57 0.75 -8.75
N ALA A 225 34.47 1.33 -7.96
CA ALA A 225 35.64 2.01 -8.48
C ALA A 225 36.69 0.95 -8.83
N ALA A 226 36.54 0.39 -10.03
CA ALA A 226 37.47 -0.53 -10.63
C ALA A 226 38.90 0.05 -10.61
N HIS A 227 39.79 -0.73 -10.01
CA HIS A 227 41.22 -0.79 -10.26
C HIS A 227 41.59 -0.29 -11.67
N THR A 228 41.99 0.96 -11.78
CA THR A 228 42.86 1.44 -12.86
C THR A 228 44.11 1.98 -12.21
N SER A 229 44.96 1.06 -11.77
CA SER A 229 46.37 1.34 -11.49
C SER A 229 47.22 0.47 -12.40
N GLU A 230 48.03 1.17 -13.18
CA GLU A 230 49.39 0.78 -13.54
C GLU A 230 49.56 -0.45 -14.44
N LYS A 231 49.69 -0.18 -15.75
CA LYS A 231 50.75 -0.78 -16.55
C LYS A 231 50.97 -0.07 -17.88
N GLU A 232 51.74 1.02 -17.88
CA GLU A 232 52.66 1.32 -18.99
C GLU A 232 53.93 1.97 -18.41
N SER A 233 55.01 1.19 -18.40
CA SER A 233 56.40 1.63 -18.45
C SER A 233 56.99 1.13 -19.76
#